data_AF-U5D2W9-F1
#
_entry.id   AF-U5D2W9-F1
#
_cell.length_a   1.000
_cell.length_b   1.000
_cell.length_c   1.000
_cell.angle_alpha   90.00
_cell.angle_beta   90.00
_cell.angle_gamma   90.00
#
_symmetry.space_group_name_H-M   'P 1'
#
loop_
_entity.id
_entity.type
_entity.pdbx_description
1 polymer ?
#
loop_
_entity_poly.entity_id
_entity_poly.type
_entity_poly.pdbx_seq_one_letter_code
_entity_poly.pdbx_strand_id
1 'polypeptide(L)'
;MDLYSIIQAAFLKGYLETTLDWVLGIPNVCLKDMISFVRTTDPDNFLNYGITNSQMALRTLALILNTFYESENDVIEAMRSRIACPLYTIGLHLTFCKHGSKGGDKSIPMSF
;
A
#
# COMPACT_ATOMS: atom_id res chain seq x y z
N MET A 1 15.18 9.46 16.96
CA MET A 1 13.72 9.37 17.06
C MET A 1 13.27 8.53 15.88
N ASP A 2 12.67 7.37 16.14
CA ASP A 2 12.15 6.51 15.07
C ASP A 2 10.87 7.08 14.45
N LEU A 3 10.59 6.69 13.21
CA LEU A 3 9.43 7.12 12.44
C LEU A 3 8.11 6.80 13.15
N TYR A 4 8.08 5.70 13.91
CA TYR A 4 6.93 5.28 14.71
C TYR A 4 6.57 6.32 15.77
N SER A 5 7.55 6.81 16.53
CA SER A 5 7.36 7.82 17.56
C SER A 5 6.80 9.13 17.01
N ILE A 6 7.23 9.54 15.80
CA ILE A 6 6.75 10.77 15.14
C ILE A 6 5.29 10.61 14.73
N ILE A 7 4.95 9.48 14.08
CA ILE A 7 3.60 9.21 13.61
C ILE A 7 2.63 9.07 14.79
N GLN A 8 3.04 8.35 15.85
CA GLN A 8 2.23 8.14 17.04
C GLN A 8 1.97 9.46 17.78
N ALA A 9 2.99 10.31 17.94
CA ALA A 9 2.83 11.62 18.58
C ALA A 9 1.93 12.56 17.76
N ALA A 10 2.03 12.54 16.43
CA ALA A 10 1.17 13.33 15.55
C ALA A 10 -0.29 12.84 15.61
N PHE A 11 -0.50 11.52 15.66
CA PHE A 11 -1.83 10.93 15.81
C PHE A 11 -2.47 11.28 17.16
N LEU A 12 -1.75 11.10 18.27
CA LEU A 12 -2.21 11.41 19.63
C LEU A 12 -2.61 12.89 19.79
N LYS A 13 -1.91 13.79 19.10
CA LYS A 13 -2.17 15.23 19.13
C LYS A 13 -3.25 15.66 18.12
N GLY A 14 -3.83 14.73 17.36
CA GLY A 14 -4.88 15.02 16.39
C GLY A 14 -4.40 15.71 15.11
N TYR A 15 -3.11 15.66 14.79
CA TYR A 15 -2.53 16.35 13.62
C TYR A 15 -2.68 15.54 12.32
N LEU A 16 -3.89 15.05 12.06
CA LEU A 16 -4.20 14.21 10.89
C LEU A 16 -3.99 14.92 9.54
N GLU A 17 -4.09 16.25 9.53
CA GLU A 17 -3.88 17.10 8.36
C GLU A 17 -2.39 17.42 8.11
N THR A 18 -1.46 16.85 8.90
CA THR A 18 -0.03 17.06 8.69
C THR A 18 0.39 16.40 7.38
N THR A 19 0.87 17.21 6.44
CA THR A 19 1.51 16.74 5.21
C THR A 19 2.83 16.04 5.53
N LEU A 20 3.08 14.92 4.88
CA LEU A 20 4.24 14.08 5.08
C LEU A 20 5.22 14.26 3.90
N ASP A 21 5.94 15.38 3.90
CA ASP A 21 6.89 15.76 2.83
C ASP A 21 8.03 14.75 2.63
N TRP A 22 8.25 13.85 3.59
CA TRP A 22 9.25 12.80 3.53
C TRP A 22 8.80 11.53 2.77
N VAL A 23 7.50 11.42 2.42
CA VAL A 23 6.98 10.37 1.56
C VAL A 23 7.22 10.78 0.11
N LEU A 24 8.23 10.18 -0.50
CA LEU A 24 8.60 10.46 -1.88
C LEU A 24 7.63 9.77 -2.86
N GLY A 25 7.37 10.41 -4.00
CA GLY A 25 6.54 9.87 -5.08
C GLY A 25 5.03 10.06 -4.90
N ILE A 26 4.56 10.54 -3.75
CA ILE A 26 3.15 10.85 -3.50
C ILE A 26 3.04 12.28 -2.95
N PRO A 27 2.76 13.29 -3.80
CA PRO A 27 2.67 14.67 -3.34
C PRO A 27 1.45 14.88 -2.44
N ASN A 28 1.59 15.77 -1.45
CA ASN A 28 0.51 16.21 -0.55
C ASN A 28 -0.15 15.10 0.28
N VAL A 29 0.54 13.98 0.51
CA VAL A 29 0.01 12.92 1.37
C VAL A 29 -0.01 13.39 2.82
N CYS A 30 -1.15 13.22 3.49
CA CYS A 30 -1.32 13.58 4.89
C CYS A 30 -1.32 12.36 5.80
N LEU A 31 -1.15 12.58 7.11
CA LEU A 31 -1.21 11.50 8.10
C LEU A 31 -2.55 10.74 8.06
N LYS A 32 -3.66 11.41 7.72
CA LYS A 32 -4.98 10.78 7.54
C LYS A 32 -5.05 9.78 6.39
N ASP A 33 -4.20 9.93 5.37
CA ASP A 33 -4.18 9.09 4.16
C ASP A 33 -3.35 7.82 4.38
N MET A 34 -2.57 7.76 5.47
CA MET A 34 -1.85 6.56 5.87
C MET A 34 -2.83 5.44 6.24
N ILE A 35 -2.40 4.20 5.97
CA ILE A 35 -3.20 3.00 6.22
C ILE A 35 -3.65 2.97 7.70
N SER A 36 -4.88 2.50 7.96
CA SER A 36 -5.50 2.53 9.29
C SER A 36 -4.64 1.89 10.40
N PHE A 37 -3.82 0.89 10.07
CA PHE A 37 -2.96 0.21 11.06
C PHE A 37 -1.85 1.10 11.64
N VAL A 38 -1.54 2.25 11.02
CA VAL A 38 -0.56 3.20 11.55
C VAL A 38 -1.19 4.20 12.55
N ARG A 39 -2.53 4.26 12.61
CA ARG A 39 -3.32 5.22 13.39
C ARG A 39 -3.83 4.59 14.71
N THR A 40 -2.92 4.06 15.51
CA THR A 40 -3.28 3.35 16.75
C THR A 40 -2.25 3.57 17.85
N THR A 41 -2.73 3.59 19.10
CA THR A 41 -1.93 3.75 20.32
C THR A 41 -1.60 2.42 20.99
N ASP A 42 -2.11 1.31 20.45
CA ASP A 42 -1.88 -0.03 20.99
C ASP A 42 -0.51 -0.55 20.51
N PRO A 43 0.47 -0.80 21.40
CA PRO A 43 1.78 -1.28 20.99
C PRO A 43 1.78 -2.71 20.40
N ASP A 44 0.73 -3.51 20.59
CA ASP A 44 0.62 -4.90 20.10
C ASP A 44 -0.23 -5.04 18.82
N ASN A 45 -0.41 -3.94 18.10
CA ASN A 45 -1.24 -3.90 16.90
C ASN A 45 -0.53 -4.47 15.63
N PHE A 46 -1.26 -4.51 14.52
CA PHE A 46 -0.78 -4.98 13.20
C PHE A 46 0.40 -4.16 12.59
N LEU A 47 0.74 -3.00 13.16
CA LEU A 47 1.88 -2.17 12.74
C LEU A 47 3.22 -2.88 12.94
N ASN A 48 3.41 -3.60 14.05
CA ASN A 48 4.66 -4.34 14.27
C ASN A 48 4.86 -5.41 13.18
N TYR A 49 3.76 -6.04 12.76
CA TYR A 49 3.77 -6.96 11.61
C TYR A 49 4.14 -6.20 10.33
N GLY A 50 3.53 -5.05 10.05
CA GLY A 50 3.86 -4.22 8.88
C GLY A 50 5.33 -3.79 8.84
N ILE A 51 5.87 -3.32 9.96
CA ILE A 51 7.28 -2.90 10.09
C ILE A 51 8.21 -4.09 9.83
N THR A 52 7.95 -5.23 10.47
CA THR A 52 8.79 -6.43 10.34
C THR A 52 8.81 -6.94 8.90
N ASN A 53 7.64 -7.05 8.26
CA ASN A 53 7.56 -7.49 6.86
C ASN A 53 8.23 -6.51 5.91
N SER A 54 8.09 -5.20 6.14
CA SER A 54 8.76 -4.17 5.33
C SER A 54 10.27 -4.25 5.46
N GLN A 55 10.81 -4.41 6.68
CA GLN A 55 12.24 -4.59 6.89
C GLN A 55 12.77 -5.88 6.25
N MET A 56 11.98 -6.96 6.29
CA MET A 56 12.33 -8.21 5.64
C MET A 56 12.33 -8.09 4.11
N ALA A 57 11.34 -7.40 3.54
CA ALA A 57 11.25 -7.11 2.11
C ALA A 57 12.49 -6.35 1.61
N LEU A 58 12.99 -5.37 2.40
CA LEU A 58 14.21 -4.61 2.08
C LEU A 58 15.50 -5.45 2.10
N ARG A 59 15.48 -6.66 2.67
CA ARG A 59 16.62 -7.60 2.70
C ARG A 59 16.52 -8.71 1.65
N THR A 60 15.47 -8.70 0.83
CA THR A 60 15.27 -9.71 -0.23
C THR A 60 16.16 -9.44 -1.44
N LEU A 61 16.30 -10.47 -2.29
CA LEU A 61 17.04 -10.36 -3.56
C LEU A 61 16.32 -9.51 -4.61
N ALA A 62 14.99 -9.41 -4.54
CA ALA A 62 14.17 -8.61 -5.42
C ALA A 62 12.79 -8.37 -4.81
N LEU A 63 12.19 -7.22 -5.12
CA LEU A 63 10.82 -6.87 -4.77
C LEU A 63 9.92 -6.96 -6.00
N ILE A 64 8.81 -7.68 -5.89
CA ILE A 64 7.79 -7.79 -6.93
C ILE A 64 6.54 -7.07 -6.43
N LEU A 65 6.13 -6.01 -7.13
CA LEU A 65 4.92 -5.25 -6.85
C LEU A 65 3.85 -5.59 -7.89
N ASN A 66 2.66 -5.95 -7.40
CA ASN A 66 1.47 -6.14 -8.21
C ASN A 66 0.83 -4.79 -8.58
N THR A 67 1.60 -3.95 -9.27
CA THR A 67 1.18 -2.67 -9.83
C THR A 67 1.68 -2.57 -11.27
N PHE A 68 1.29 -1.53 -12.00
CA PHE A 68 1.76 -1.25 -13.35
C PHE A 68 2.50 0.10 -13.37
N TYR A 69 3.69 0.09 -13.96
CA TYR A 69 4.62 1.22 -13.90
C TYR A 69 4.02 2.56 -14.35
N GLU A 70 3.21 2.55 -15.40
CA GLU A 70 2.67 3.77 -16.00
C GLU A 70 1.74 4.57 -15.09
N SER A 71 1.08 3.95 -14.11
CA SER A 71 0.18 4.68 -13.18
C SER A 71 0.87 5.12 -11.90
N GLU A 72 1.98 4.51 -11.51
CA GLU A 72 2.64 4.76 -10.22
C GLU A 72 4.14 5.03 -10.40
N ASN A 73 4.53 5.56 -11.57
CA ASN A 73 5.93 5.79 -11.95
C ASN A 73 6.68 6.61 -10.89
N ASP A 74 6.09 7.70 -10.39
CA ASP A 74 6.71 8.58 -9.40
C ASP A 74 6.99 7.83 -8.08
N VAL A 75 6.06 6.96 -7.65
CA VAL A 75 6.21 6.11 -6.47
C VAL A 75 7.29 5.06 -6.69
N ILE A 76 7.29 4.42 -7.86
CA ILE A 76 8.25 3.36 -8.19
C ILE A 76 9.67 3.92 -8.29
N GLU A 77 9.85 5.07 -8.93
CA GLU A 77 11.16 5.73 -9.02
C GLU A 77 11.64 6.22 -7.65
N ALA A 78 10.73 6.77 -6.83
CA ALA A 78 11.02 7.10 -5.44
C ALA A 78 11.49 5.86 -4.64
N MET A 79 10.81 4.72 -4.78
CA MET A 79 11.20 3.46 -4.14
C MET A 79 12.56 2.97 -4.64
N ARG A 80 12.79 2.96 -5.95
CA ARG A 80 14.08 2.57 -6.57
C ARG A 80 15.24 3.41 -6.08
N SER A 81 15.01 4.69 -5.79
CA SER A 81 16.06 5.58 -5.26
C SER A 81 16.49 5.25 -3.82
N ARG A 82 15.65 4.53 -3.05
CA ARG A 82 15.89 4.23 -1.62
C ARG A 82 16.11 2.75 -1.32
N ILE A 83 15.60 1.87 -2.18
CA ILE A 83 15.64 0.41 -2.01
C ILE A 83 16.77 -0.15 -2.86
N ALA A 84 17.69 -0.85 -2.22
CA ALA A 84 18.87 -1.38 -2.90
C ALA A 84 18.59 -2.61 -3.78
N CYS A 85 17.56 -3.39 -3.47
CA CYS A 85 17.21 -4.55 -4.28
C CYS A 85 16.42 -4.16 -5.55
N PRO A 86 16.56 -4.91 -6.65
CA PRO A 86 15.76 -4.73 -7.85
C PRO A 86 14.25 -4.74 -7.56
N LEU A 87 13.53 -3.78 -8.13
CA LEU A 87 12.07 -3.64 -7.99
C LEU A 87 11.39 -3.83 -9.35
N TYR A 88 10.51 -4.82 -9.42
CA TYR A 88 9.75 -5.19 -10.61
C TYR A 88 8.26 -4.96 -10.40
N THR A 89 7.60 -4.44 -11.43
CA THR A 89 6.15 -4.33 -11.51
C THR A 89 5.61 -5.38 -12.47
N ILE A 90 4.65 -6.20 -12.06
CA ILE A 90 4.11 -7.28 -12.90
C ILE A 90 2.79 -6.95 -13.59
N GLY A 91 2.26 -5.74 -13.36
CA GLY A 91 0.92 -5.35 -13.79
C GLY A 91 -0.17 -6.00 -12.93
N LEU A 92 -1.33 -5.36 -12.87
CA LEU A 92 -2.47 -5.93 -12.17
C LEU A 92 -2.95 -7.17 -12.94
N HIS A 93 -2.94 -8.33 -12.28
CA HIS A 93 -3.43 -9.59 -12.85
C HIS A 93 -4.97 -9.61 -12.96
N LEU A 94 -5.54 -8.81 -13.86
CA LEU A 94 -6.99 -8.82 -14.17
C LEU A 94 -7.34 -9.92 -15.19
N THR A 95 -7.13 -11.19 -14.84
CA THR A 95 -7.48 -12.31 -15.74
C THR A 95 -8.86 -12.93 -15.45
N PHE A 96 -9.67 -12.35 -14.56
CA PHE A 96 -11.04 -12.83 -14.31
C PHE A 96 -12.09 -11.86 -14.82
N CYS A 97 -12.47 -12.02 -16.09
CA CYS A 97 -13.83 -11.90 -16.63
C CYS A 97 -13.82 -11.93 -18.17
N LYS A 98 -13.54 -13.10 -18.76
CA LYS A 98 -14.10 -13.46 -20.06
C LYS A 98 -14.93 -14.74 -19.90
N HIS A 99 -16.02 -14.66 -19.13
CA HIS A 99 -17.12 -15.58 -19.36
C HIS A 99 -17.81 -15.09 -20.63
N GLY A 100 -17.51 -15.72 -21.76
CA GLY A 100 -18.22 -15.46 -23.01
C GLY A 100 -19.68 -15.82 -22.78
N SER A 101 -20.54 -14.80 -22.69
CA SER A 101 -21.97 -15.00 -22.88
C SER A 101 -22.17 -15.43 -24.34
N LYS A 102 -22.17 -16.74 -24.59
CA LYS A 102 -22.94 -17.29 -25.69
C LYS A 102 -24.37 -17.39 -25.17
N GLY A 103 -25.24 -16.54 -25.72
CA GLY A 103 -26.64 -16.44 -25.34
C GLY A 103 -27.35 -17.79 -25.29
N GLY A 104 -28.21 -17.93 -24.29
CA GLY A 104 -29.05 -19.09 -24.07
C GLY A 104 -29.74 -19.00 -22.71
N ASP A 105 -30.95 -18.45 -22.71
CA ASP A 105 -31.90 -18.28 -21.61
C ASP A 105 -31.90 -19.36 -20.52
N LYS A 106 -31.96 -18.93 -19.24
CA LYS A 106 -33.15 -18.97 -18.37
C LYS A 106 -32.74 -18.58 -16.94
N SER A 107 -33.21 -17.43 -16.48
CA SER A 107 -33.04 -16.95 -15.10
C SER A 107 -33.78 -17.85 -14.11
N ILE A 108 -33.09 -18.30 -13.06
CA ILE A 108 -33.68 -18.91 -11.87
C ILE A 108 -33.74 -17.83 -10.78
N PRO A 109 -34.88 -17.56 -10.14
CA PRO A 109 -34.94 -16.53 -9.09
C PRO A 109 -34.30 -17.06 -7.80
N MET A 110 -33.37 -16.29 -7.23
CA MET A 110 -32.91 -16.46 -5.86
C MET A 110 -33.91 -15.76 -4.94
N SER A 111 -34.63 -16.53 -4.13
CA SER A 111 -35.30 -16.01 -2.93
C SER A 111 -34.27 -15.88 -1.81
N PHE A 112 -34.26 -14.72 -1.15
CA PHE A 112 -33.50 -14.46 0.07
C PHE A 112 -33.95 -15.35 1.24
#